data_AF-A0A7Y6M668-F1
#
_entry.id   AF-A0A7Y6M668-F1
#
_cell.length_a   1.000
_cell.length_b   1.000
_cell.length_c   1.000
_cell.angle_alpha   90.00
_cell.angle_beta   90.00
_cell.angle_gamma   90.00
#
_symmetry.space_group_name_H-M   'P 1'
#
loop_
_entity.id
_entity.type
_entity.pdbx_description
1 polymer ?
#
loop_
_entity_poly.entity_id
_entity_poly.type
_entity_poly.pdbx_seq_one_letter_code
_entity_poly.pdbx_strand_id
1 'polypeptide(L)' 'MTGTRTPFTPETAPCGKRSGGERYVDDDGYGLVIRDQLFDCGCRRIRHDYHDGSIHMSAIRHDGKRVRDQSEPDHGS' A
#
# COMPACT_ATOMS: atom_id res chain seq x y z
N MET A 1 13.18 -1.00 14.32
CA MET A 1 12.47 -0.91 13.03
C MET A 1 12.79 0.45 12.43
N THR A 2 13.46 0.45 11.28
CA THR A 2 13.88 1.67 10.55
C THR A 2 13.25 1.59 9.18
N GLY A 3 11.99 2.03 9.06
CA GLY A 3 11.36 2.05 7.75
C GLY A 3 11.96 3.15 6.87
N THR A 4 12.04 2.87 5.58
CA THR A 4 12.62 3.78 4.59
C THR A 4 11.50 4.57 3.91
N ARG A 5 11.61 5.90 3.91
CA ARG A 5 10.73 6.79 3.13
C ARG A 5 11.41 7.18 1.82
N THR A 6 10.69 7.04 0.71
CA THR A 6 11.14 7.44 -0.62
C THR A 6 10.04 8.16 -1.38
N PRO A 7 10.32 9.31 -2.02
CA PRO A 7 9.35 9.94 -2.90
C PRO A 7 9.12 9.06 -4.13
N PHE A 8 7.89 9.08 -4.68
CA PHE A 8 7.56 8.34 -5.90
C PHE A 8 7.00 9.27 -6.99
N THR A 9 7.19 8.89 -8.24
CA THR A 9 6.66 9.61 -9.41
C THR A 9 5.14 9.54 -9.47
N PRO A 10 4.42 10.60 -9.88
CA PRO A 10 2.96 10.62 -9.84
C PRO A 10 2.26 9.41 -10.48
N GLU A 11 1.47 8.72 -9.66
CA GLU A 11 0.68 7.54 -10.03
C GLU A 11 -0.79 7.73 -9.65
N THR A 12 -1.67 6.89 -10.21
CA THR A 12 -3.12 7.04 -10.01
C THR A 12 -3.49 6.65 -8.58
N ALA A 13 -3.93 7.62 -7.79
CA ALA A 13 -4.39 7.46 -6.43
C ALA A 13 -5.74 6.72 -6.36
N PRO A 14 -6.12 6.17 -5.19
CA PRO A 14 -7.45 5.59 -4.93
C PRO A 14 -8.66 6.46 -5.29
N CYS A 15 -8.48 7.79 -5.33
CA CYS A 15 -9.53 8.74 -5.74
C CYS A 15 -9.63 8.94 -7.27
N GLY A 16 -8.77 8.28 -8.07
CA GLY A 16 -8.69 8.41 -9.52
C GLY A 16 -7.79 9.55 -10.04
N LYS A 17 -7.31 10.43 -9.16
CA LYS A 17 -6.37 11.50 -9.54
C LYS A 17 -4.94 10.97 -9.60
N ARG A 18 -4.12 11.45 -10.56
CA ARG A 18 -2.68 11.22 -10.52
C ARG A 18 -2.04 12.18 -9.51
N SER A 19 -1.29 11.64 -8.56
CA SER A 19 -0.57 12.43 -7.56
C SER A 19 0.73 11.73 -7.21
N GLY A 20 1.75 12.52 -6.88
CA GLY A 20 2.96 12.00 -6.24
C GLY A 20 2.69 11.68 -4.78
N GLY A 21 3.79 11.52 -4.04
CA GLY A 21 3.78 11.40 -2.61
C GLY A 21 4.97 10.61 -2.11
N GLU A 22 4.79 9.97 -0.96
CA GLU A 22 5.83 9.23 -0.27
C GLU A 22 5.47 7.76 -0.13
N ARG A 23 6.46 6.89 -0.36
CA ARG A 23 6.39 5.46 -0.08
C ARG A 23 7.25 5.16 1.14
N TYR A 24 6.63 4.56 2.14
CA TYR A 24 7.26 4.02 3.32
C TYR A 24 7.33 2.50 3.20
N VAL A 25 8.50 1.92 3.46
CA VAL A 25 8.70 0.47 3.52
C VAL A 25 9.28 0.11 4.87
N ASP A 26 8.64 -0.83 5.56
CA ASP A 26 9.09 -1.39 6.84
C ASP A 26 9.14 -2.90 6.71
N ASP A 27 10.29 -3.47 7.07
CA ASP A 27 10.52 -4.91 7.14
C ASP A 27 10.80 -5.24 8.60
N ASP A 28 10.01 -6.16 9.16
CA ASP A 28 10.14 -6.54 10.56
C ASP A 28 11.21 -7.63 10.77
N GLY A 29 11.76 -8.21 9.70
CA GLY A 29 12.72 -9.30 9.72
C GLY A 29 12.13 -10.68 10.01
N TYR A 30 10.84 -10.79 10.30
CA TYR A 30 10.15 -12.06 10.57
C TYR A 30 9.15 -12.44 9.48
N GLY A 31 9.28 -11.81 8.31
CA GLY A 31 8.51 -12.13 7.12
C GLY A 31 7.22 -11.34 6.99
N LEU A 32 7.10 -10.18 7.65
CA LEU A 32 6.10 -9.17 7.32
C LEU A 32 6.80 -7.94 6.70
N VAL A 33 6.49 -7.68 5.44
CA VAL A 33 6.89 -6.42 4.78
C VAL A 33 5.67 -5.53 4.62
N ILE A 34 5.71 -4.36 5.26
CA ILE A 34 4.68 -3.34 5.15
C ILE A 34 5.14 -2.29 4.15
N ARG A 35 4.36 -2.12 3.09
CA ARG A 35 4.54 -1.05 2.10
C ARG A 35 3.37 -0.09 2.21
N ASP A 36 3.65 1.10 2.71
CA ASP A 36 2.68 2.18 2.82
C ASP A 36 2.97 3.25 1.77
N GLN A 37 1.95 3.73 1.10
CA GLN A 37 2.04 4.75 0.07
C GLN A 37 1.05 5.85 0.38
N LEU A 38 1.58 7.01 0.76
CA LEU A 38 0.83 8.22 1.06
C LEU A 38 0.89 9.14 -0.14
N PHE A 39 -0.27 9.41 -0.74
CA PHE A 39 -0.38 10.31 -1.87
C PHE A 39 -0.54 11.75 -1.38
N ASP A 40 0.00 12.73 -2.11
CA ASP A 40 -0.13 14.16 -1.78
C ASP A 40 -1.61 14.62 -1.73
N CYS A 41 -2.50 13.95 -2.45
CA CYS A 41 -3.93 14.20 -2.39
C CYS A 41 -4.61 13.69 -1.10
N GLY A 42 -3.86 13.08 -0.17
CA GLY A 42 -4.35 12.51 1.09
C GLY A 42 -4.86 11.07 0.99
N CYS A 43 -4.78 10.44 -0.18
CA CYS A 43 -5.11 9.02 -0.31
C CYS A 43 -3.97 8.15 0.22
N ARG A 44 -4.29 6.90 0.60
CA ARG A 44 -3.31 5.95 1.14
C ARG A 44 -3.49 4.57 0.51
N ARG A 45 -2.40 3.89 0.22
CA ARG A 45 -2.39 2.45 -0.12
C ARG A 45 -1.45 1.72 0.82
N ILE A 46 -1.91 0.60 1.36
CA ILE A 46 -1.15 -0.25 2.26
C ILE A 46 -1.11 -1.64 1.62
N ARG A 47 0.08 -2.21 1.53
CA ARG A 47 0.31 -3.59 1.11
C ARG A 47 1.12 -4.30 2.18
N HIS A 48 0.63 -5.44 2.63
CA HIS A 48 1.34 -6.36 3.51
C HIS A 48 1.73 -7.58 2.70
N ASP A 49 3.03 -7.86 2.64
CA ASP A 49 3.56 -9.10 2.11
C ASP A 49 3.91 -10.00 3.30
N TYR A 50 3.30 -11.19 3.36
CA TYR A 50 3.48 -12.16 4.44
C TYR A 50 4.46 -13.28 4.04
N HIS A 51 5.06 -13.93 5.04
CA HIS A 51 6.06 -14.99 4.85
C HIS A 51 5.52 -16.20 4.07
N ASP A 52 4.23 -16.48 4.17
CA ASP A 52 3.57 -17.56 3.43
C ASP A 52 3.31 -17.22 1.96
N GLY A 53 3.69 -16.02 1.52
CA GLY A 53 3.45 -15.52 0.16
C GLY A 53 2.11 -14.82 -0.02
N SER A 54 1.22 -14.88 0.99
CA SER A 54 -0.02 -14.11 0.99
C SER A 54 0.26 -12.62 0.90
N ILE A 55 -0.60 -11.92 0.18
CA ILE A 55 -0.56 -10.46 0.03
C ILE A 55 -1.91 -9.91 0.47
N HIS A 56 -1.90 -8.96 1.40
CA HIS A 56 -3.09 -8.21 1.77
C HIS A 56 -2.94 -6.76 1.31
N MET A 57 -3.89 -6.29 0.50
CA MET A 57 -3.90 -4.92 0.02
C MET A 57 -5.03 -4.14 0.68
N SER A 58 -4.86 -2.82 0.76
CA SER A 58 -5.91 -1.93 1.27
C SER A 58 -5.66 -0.54 0.70
N ALA A 59 -6.72 0.06 0.17
CA ALA A 59 -6.67 1.42 -0.33
C ALA A 59 -7.70 2.28 0.38
N ILE A 60 -7.31 3.47 0.81
CA ILE A 60 -8.13 4.43 1.53
C ILE A 60 -8.10 5.73 0.73
N ARG A 61 -9.28 6.25 0.38
CA ARG A 61 -9.38 7.55 -0.28
C ARG A 61 -9.20 8.67 0.76
N HIS A 62 -8.84 9.87 0.29
CA HIS A 62 -8.70 11.06 1.14
C HIS A 62 -10.00 11.45 1.87
N ASP A 63 -11.16 11.00 1.40
CA ASP A 63 -12.46 11.14 2.07
C ASP A 63 -12.72 10.05 3.13
N GLY A 64 -11.70 9.25 3.48
CA GLY A 64 -11.77 8.20 4.50
C GLY A 64 -12.45 6.91 4.04
N LYS A 65 -13.06 6.88 2.85
CA LYS A 65 -13.68 5.66 2.30
C LYS A 65 -12.60 4.65 1.92
N ARG A 66 -12.69 3.45 2.49
CA ARG A 66 -11.93 2.29 2.01
C ARG A 66 -12.41 1.94 0.60
N VAL A 67 -11.48 1.87 -0.34
CA VAL A 67 -11.73 1.23 -1.63
C VAL A 67 -11.76 -0.26 -1.33
N ARG A 68 -12.89 -0.90 -1.65
CA ARG A 68 -13.14 -2.31 -1.35
C ARG A 68 -11.98 -3.13 -1.90
N ASP A 69 -11.33 -3.90 -1.03
CA ASP A 69 -10.24 -4.77 -1.40
C ASP A 69 -10.79 -5.85 -2.34
N GLN A 70 -10.19 -6.00 -3.51
CA GLN A 70 -10.33 -7.24 -4.28
C GLN A 70 -9.39 -8.23 -3.61
N SER A 71 -9.78 -8.70 -2.42
CA SER A 71 -9.17 -9.88 -1.81
C SER A 71 -9.62 -11.08 -2.65
N GLU A 72 -8.98 -11.28 -3.79
CA GLU A 72 -8.97 -12.58 -4.45
C GLU A 72 -7.85 -13.38 -3.77
N PRO A 73 -8.16 -14.41 -2.97
CA PRO A 73 -7.16 -15.37 -2.57
C PRO A 73 -6.73 -16.10 -3.83
N ASP A 74 -5.63 -15.66 -4.44
CA ASP A 74 -4.95 -16.40 -5.50
C ASP A 74 -4.29 -17.62 -4.84
N HIS A 75 -5.08 -18.66 -4.62
CA HIS A 75 -4.56 -20.00 -4.39
C HIS A 75 -4.00 -20.47 -5.73
N GLY A 76 -2.68 -20.29 -5.91
CA GLY A 76 -1.94 -20.78 -7.05
C GLY A 76 -2.31 -22.23 -7.36
N SER A 77 -2.75 -22.45 -8.61
CA SER A 77 -3.12 -23.75 -9.18
C SER A 77 -1.90 -24.60 -9.50
#